data_AF-A0A956I9H7-F1
#
_entry.id   AF-A0A956I9H7-F1
#
_cell.length_a   1.000
_cell.length_b   1.000
_cell.length_c   1.000
_cell.angle_alpha   90.00
_cell.angle_beta   90.00
_cell.angle_gamma   90.00
#
_symmetry.space_group_name_H-M   'P 1'
#
loop_
_entity.id
_entity.type
_entity.pdbx_description
1 polymer ?
#
loop_
_entity_poly.entity_id
_entity_poly.type
_entity_poly.pdbx_seq_one_letter_code
_entity_poly.pdbx_strand_id
1 'polypeptide(L)'
;FSQADEGAIYRFSWVFPRGEGGKGIGFSSGDGGPRPGESYAHLPEERIDAKLPSELREHPLLLLPLQERRRLLEKLYGAGGLDASPPDVLWNGELGHKNQLVLQALLTAYRGDLSRVFAHVQVERWYVSRRYRVGAVTIGPQLSVDARERQITADRSLGSLPASLSATTLFESFGELVDAAGGLIEYSDLLKRPLDTWKYLLLAIETGEVALPFSNLPINSVMVASSNELHLQAFQEHPEYASFRGRLVLQRVPYLRDYRQEQGIYDAQIVPQVRRHVAPHVTYLAALWAVLTRLRRARSDRYLDRDLGRLAADLTPLEKADLYAEGRVPRRFASDEAKLLAQNVALVHDEPSGTFEYEGIVGASAREMRVLLLDAAADPGFGCLAPPALLDRLELFCARDDYAFLKVPVDRGYHDARAFVRLARERWLDFVDDELRDCTGLVDAAQYEGLFDQYVTQVSHLIGKERVYNTVTGKYDEPDRALMERVEGRLGVANAEEFRKELMSAVAAWAIDHP
;
A
#
# COMPACT_ATOMS: atom_id res chain seq x y z
N PHE A 1 4.95 -15.31 3.71
CA PHE A 1 5.57 -16.16 2.68
C PHE A 1 6.63 -17.10 3.27
N SER A 2 7.66 -16.62 3.98
CA SER A 2 8.72 -17.47 4.57
C SER A 2 8.24 -18.61 5.51
N GLN A 3 7.06 -18.44 6.13
CA GLN A 3 6.43 -19.46 6.98
C GLN A 3 5.75 -20.59 6.21
N ALA A 4 5.39 -20.38 4.93
CA ALA A 4 4.80 -21.41 4.08
C ALA A 4 5.91 -22.26 3.44
N ASP A 5 5.59 -23.49 3.02
CA ASP A 5 6.59 -24.41 2.47
C ASP A 5 7.11 -23.95 1.09
N GLU A 6 6.27 -23.30 0.30
CA GLU A 6 6.64 -22.67 -0.97
C GLU A 6 7.62 -21.50 -0.78
N GLY A 7 7.65 -20.91 0.42
CA GLY A 7 8.54 -19.81 0.78
C GLY A 7 9.74 -20.23 1.61
N ALA A 8 10.09 -21.52 1.63
CA ALA A 8 11.23 -21.99 2.41
C ALA A 8 12.55 -21.37 1.92
N ILE A 9 13.25 -20.71 2.85
CA ILE A 9 14.55 -20.09 2.62
C ILE A 9 15.58 -20.70 3.59
N TYR A 10 16.77 -20.94 3.07
CA TYR A 10 17.84 -21.64 3.78
C TYR A 10 19.07 -20.76 3.89
N ARG A 11 19.81 -20.98 4.97
CA ARG A 11 21.14 -20.42 5.20
C ARG A 11 22.05 -21.53 5.71
N PHE A 12 23.35 -21.27 5.77
CA PHE A 12 24.28 -22.20 6.39
C PHE A 12 25.11 -21.56 7.48
N SER A 13 25.65 -22.41 8.35
CA SER A 13 26.66 -22.09 9.35
C SER A 13 27.79 -23.11 9.26
N TRP A 14 29.01 -22.68 9.54
CA TRP A 14 30.14 -23.59 9.75
C TRP A 14 30.13 -24.11 11.18
N VAL A 15 30.26 -25.42 11.36
CA VAL A 15 30.24 -26.10 12.65
C VAL A 15 31.59 -26.77 12.89
N PHE A 16 32.19 -26.46 14.03
CA PHE A 16 33.44 -27.04 14.47
C PHE A 16 33.21 -27.80 15.77
N PRO A 17 33.29 -29.14 15.75
CA PRO A 17 33.06 -29.96 16.92
C PRO A 17 34.19 -29.82 17.94
N ARG A 18 33.86 -30.13 19.19
CA ARG A 18 34.83 -30.25 20.26
C ARG A 18 35.77 -31.43 19.98
N GLY A 19 37.07 -31.16 19.92
CA GLY A 19 38.07 -32.19 19.66
C GLY A 19 37.98 -33.32 20.68
N GLU A 20 37.99 -34.58 20.23
CA GLU A 20 38.13 -35.74 21.11
C GLU A 20 39.57 -35.80 21.64
N GLY A 21 39.85 -35.03 22.69
CA GLY A 21 41.14 -35.04 23.36
C GLY A 21 41.57 -33.66 23.82
N GLY A 22 41.25 -33.33 25.07
CA GLY A 22 41.98 -32.27 25.75
C GLY A 22 43.47 -32.61 25.76
N LYS A 23 44.29 -31.70 25.20
CA LYS A 23 45.75 -31.74 25.02
C LYS A 23 46.24 -32.36 23.69
N GLY A 24 46.70 -31.49 22.80
CA GLY A 24 47.50 -31.87 21.64
C GLY A 24 48.00 -30.66 20.86
N ILE A 25 49.11 -30.06 21.30
CA ILE A 25 49.92 -29.20 20.45
C ILE A 25 50.51 -30.09 19.35
N GLY A 26 50.12 -29.86 18.10
CA GLY A 26 50.74 -30.47 16.92
C GLY A 26 49.79 -31.34 16.10
N PHE A 27 49.50 -30.88 14.87
CA PHE A 27 49.08 -31.76 13.79
C PHE A 27 50.27 -32.65 13.40
N SER A 28 50.46 -33.76 14.11
CA SER A 28 51.24 -34.88 13.61
C SER A 28 50.29 -36.02 13.22
N SER A 29 50.03 -36.12 11.92
CA SER A 29 49.81 -37.39 11.21
C SER A 29 48.88 -38.42 11.89
N GLY A 30 47.68 -37.98 12.27
CA GLY A 30 46.54 -38.82 12.62
C GLY A 30 45.27 -38.10 12.19
N ASP A 31 44.30 -38.83 11.67
CA ASP A 31 43.13 -38.38 10.90
C ASP A 31 42.12 -37.54 11.71
N GLY A 32 42.52 -36.32 12.13
CA GLY A 32 41.78 -35.42 13.02
C GLY A 32 40.71 -34.57 12.36
N GLY A 33 40.08 -35.07 11.29
CA GLY A 33 38.97 -34.42 10.60
C GLY A 33 37.88 -35.43 10.27
N PRO A 34 36.69 -34.98 9.83
CA PRO A 34 35.57 -35.87 9.54
C PRO A 34 35.98 -36.94 8.53
N ARG A 35 35.53 -38.18 8.71
CA ARG A 35 35.69 -39.21 7.68
C ARG A 35 34.77 -38.88 6.49
N PRO A 36 35.09 -39.35 5.27
CA PRO A 36 34.19 -39.18 4.14
C PRO A 36 32.78 -39.71 4.46
N GLY A 37 31.77 -38.85 4.33
CA GLY A 37 30.37 -39.18 4.64
C GLY A 37 29.92 -38.89 6.08
N GLU A 38 30.82 -38.49 6.99
CA GLU A 38 30.43 -37.97 8.30
C GLU A 38 29.90 -36.54 8.18
N SER A 39 29.03 -36.14 9.11
CA SER A 39 28.47 -34.79 9.18
C SER A 39 28.39 -34.29 10.61
N TYR A 40 28.84 -33.05 10.81
CA TYR A 40 28.74 -32.35 12.09
C TYR A 40 27.45 -31.53 12.21
N ALA A 41 26.63 -31.47 11.16
CA ALA A 41 25.40 -30.67 11.12
C ALA A 41 24.35 -31.09 12.16
N HIS A 42 24.39 -32.36 12.61
CA HIS A 42 23.44 -32.94 13.55
C HIS A 42 24.01 -33.14 14.95
N LEU A 43 25.20 -32.59 15.24
CA LEU A 43 25.77 -32.67 16.57
C LEU A 43 24.93 -31.85 17.57
N PRO A 44 24.76 -32.33 18.82
CA PRO A 44 24.16 -31.53 19.87
C PRO A 44 25.06 -30.32 20.20
N GLU A 45 24.47 -29.20 20.61
CA GLU A 45 25.19 -27.94 20.88
C GLU A 45 26.34 -28.11 21.89
N GLU A 46 26.20 -29.01 22.87
CA GLU A 46 27.22 -29.34 23.87
C GLU A 46 28.52 -29.89 23.27
N ARG A 47 28.46 -30.45 22.06
CA ARG A 47 29.59 -31.00 21.31
C ARG A 47 30.13 -30.03 20.26
N ILE A 48 29.58 -28.82 20.15
CA ILE A 48 30.02 -27.80 19.21
C ILE A 48 30.86 -26.78 19.97
N ASP A 49 32.13 -26.66 19.60
CA ASP A 49 33.05 -25.68 20.21
C ASP A 49 32.91 -24.31 19.54
N ALA A 50 32.67 -24.28 18.23
CA ALA A 50 32.44 -23.04 17.49
C ALA A 50 31.40 -23.22 16.38
N LYS A 51 30.51 -22.24 16.25
CA LYS A 51 29.57 -22.11 15.13
C LYS A 51 29.77 -20.73 14.49
N LEU A 52 30.13 -20.69 13.22
CA LEU A 52 30.28 -19.44 12.45
C LEU A 52 29.10 -19.32 11.47
N PRO A 53 28.07 -18.52 11.78
CA PRO A 53 26.95 -18.33 10.87
C PRO A 53 27.35 -17.53 9.63
N SER A 54 26.64 -17.70 8.51
CA SER A 54 26.70 -16.73 7.41
C SER A 54 25.84 -15.50 7.78
N GLU A 55 26.49 -14.35 7.99
CA GLU A 55 25.83 -13.09 8.38
C GLU A 55 24.79 -12.67 7.34
N LEU A 56 25.12 -12.82 6.06
CA LEU A 56 24.28 -12.47 4.92
C LEU A 56 23.24 -13.55 4.59
N ARG A 57 23.17 -14.62 5.39
CA ARG A 57 22.25 -15.74 5.19
C ARG A 57 22.35 -16.30 3.78
N GLU A 58 23.59 -16.47 3.33
CA GLU A 58 23.90 -16.92 1.99
C GLU A 58 23.29 -18.28 1.69
N HIS A 59 22.87 -18.45 0.44
CA HIS A 59 22.23 -19.69 0.02
C HIS A 59 23.24 -20.84 0.06
N PRO A 60 22.91 -22.00 0.67
CA PRO A 60 23.86 -23.13 0.78
C PRO A 60 24.42 -23.62 -0.56
N LEU A 61 23.68 -23.46 -1.67
CA LEU A 61 24.18 -23.82 -2.99
C LEU A 61 25.41 -23.02 -3.42
N LEU A 62 25.68 -21.85 -2.82
CA LEU A 62 26.88 -21.07 -3.11
C LEU A 62 28.18 -21.80 -2.70
N LEU A 63 28.09 -22.82 -1.83
CA LEU A 63 29.21 -23.68 -1.45
C LEU A 63 29.64 -24.66 -2.55
N LEU A 64 28.79 -24.88 -3.57
CA LEU A 64 29.11 -25.77 -4.68
C LEU A 64 30.02 -25.07 -5.70
N PRO A 65 30.97 -25.80 -6.31
CA PRO A 65 31.73 -25.29 -7.45
C PRO A 65 30.79 -24.78 -8.56
N LEU A 66 31.12 -23.64 -9.17
CA LEU A 66 30.24 -22.92 -10.11
C LEU A 66 29.66 -23.81 -11.22
N GLN A 67 30.50 -24.65 -11.85
CA GLN A 67 30.06 -25.53 -12.93
C GLN A 67 29.06 -26.60 -12.46
N GLU A 68 29.30 -27.21 -11.30
CA GLU A 68 28.41 -28.21 -10.73
C GLU A 68 27.10 -27.60 -10.23
N ARG A 69 27.18 -26.38 -9.68
CA ARG A 69 26.01 -25.60 -9.27
C ARG A 69 25.09 -25.29 -10.46
N ARG A 70 25.64 -24.83 -11.58
CA ARG A 70 24.87 -24.56 -12.80
C ARG A 70 24.21 -25.82 -13.35
N ARG A 71 24.96 -26.92 -13.47
CA ARG A 71 24.40 -28.22 -13.89
C ARG A 71 23.25 -28.69 -12.99
N LEU A 72 23.39 -28.51 -11.68
CA LEU A 72 22.34 -28.85 -10.72
C LEU A 72 21.10 -27.98 -10.93
N LEU A 73 21.27 -26.66 -11.07
CA LEU A 73 20.16 -25.73 -11.30
C LEU A 73 19.43 -26.02 -12.61
N GLU A 74 20.15 -26.23 -13.71
CA GLU A 74 19.57 -26.62 -15.01
C GLU A 74 18.72 -27.89 -14.89
N LYS A 75 19.27 -28.91 -14.23
CA LYS A 75 18.56 -30.18 -14.00
C LYS A 75 17.28 -29.97 -13.18
N LEU A 76 17.35 -29.19 -12.10
CA LEU A 76 16.20 -28.94 -11.22
C LEU A 76 15.11 -28.12 -11.90
N TYR A 77 15.49 -27.09 -12.66
CA TYR A 77 14.55 -26.24 -13.40
C TYR A 77 13.89 -27.01 -14.53
N GLY A 78 14.66 -27.83 -15.27
CA GLY A 78 14.12 -28.71 -16.30
C GLY A 78 13.16 -29.76 -15.74
N ALA A 79 13.48 -30.37 -14.59
CA ALA A 79 12.59 -31.31 -13.92
C ALA A 79 11.33 -30.64 -13.35
N GLY A 80 11.42 -29.39 -12.94
CA GLY A 80 10.30 -28.60 -12.42
C GLY A 80 9.40 -27.98 -13.50
N GLY A 81 9.74 -28.08 -14.78
CA GLY A 81 8.99 -27.44 -15.87
C GLY A 81 8.95 -25.91 -15.76
N LEU A 82 9.97 -25.31 -15.12
CA LEU A 82 10.04 -23.87 -14.91
C LEU A 82 10.64 -23.20 -16.14
N ASP A 83 9.87 -22.34 -16.81
CA ASP A 83 10.30 -21.58 -18.00
C ASP A 83 11.14 -20.33 -17.65
N ALA A 84 11.43 -20.14 -16.35
CA ALA A 84 12.24 -19.03 -15.85
C ALA A 84 13.71 -19.45 -15.67
N SER A 85 14.65 -18.54 -15.90
CA SER A 85 16.05 -18.77 -15.53
C SER A 85 16.24 -18.75 -14.00
N PRO A 86 17.20 -19.52 -13.46
CA PRO A 86 17.59 -19.38 -12.06
C PRO A 86 18.03 -17.96 -11.72
N PRO A 87 17.80 -17.48 -10.47
CA PRO A 87 18.28 -16.18 -10.03
C PRO A 87 19.79 -16.02 -10.25
N ASP A 88 20.23 -14.84 -10.70
CA ASP A 88 21.63 -14.58 -11.02
C ASP A 88 22.56 -14.81 -9.82
N VAL A 89 22.09 -14.50 -8.60
CA VAL A 89 22.80 -14.80 -7.34
C VAL A 89 23.14 -16.28 -7.22
N LEU A 90 22.24 -17.19 -7.61
CA LEU A 90 22.51 -18.64 -7.59
C LEU A 90 23.28 -19.10 -8.81
N TRP A 91 23.12 -18.43 -9.94
CA TRP A 91 23.76 -18.82 -11.19
C TRP A 91 25.23 -18.40 -11.25
N ASN A 92 25.52 -17.15 -10.95
CA ASN A 92 26.82 -16.49 -11.06
C ASN A 92 27.40 -16.01 -9.72
N GLY A 93 26.60 -15.94 -8.65
CA GLY A 93 27.05 -15.39 -7.38
C GLY A 93 28.16 -16.17 -6.69
N GLU A 94 28.90 -15.49 -5.83
CA GLU A 94 30.02 -16.03 -5.07
C GLU A 94 29.74 -15.99 -3.56
N LEU A 95 30.55 -16.69 -2.79
CA LEU A 95 30.49 -16.60 -1.33
C LEU A 95 31.06 -15.26 -0.86
N GLY A 96 30.45 -14.70 0.17
CA GLY A 96 30.97 -13.56 0.91
C GLY A 96 32.36 -13.85 1.46
N HIS A 97 33.18 -12.80 1.58
CA HIS A 97 34.61 -12.90 1.84
C HIS A 97 34.98 -13.85 3.00
N LYS A 98 34.29 -13.72 4.15
CA LYS A 98 34.53 -14.59 5.31
C LYS A 98 34.28 -16.07 4.99
N ASN A 99 33.15 -16.39 4.35
CA ASN A 99 32.78 -17.77 4.05
C ASN A 99 33.66 -18.37 2.95
N GLN A 100 34.12 -17.54 2.01
CA GLN A 100 35.11 -17.95 1.02
C GLN A 100 36.47 -18.28 1.66
N LEU A 101 36.95 -17.47 2.63
CA LEU A 101 38.17 -17.77 3.37
C LEU A 101 38.05 -19.08 4.16
N VAL A 102 36.91 -19.31 4.82
CA VAL A 102 36.67 -20.55 5.57
C VAL A 102 36.67 -21.76 4.64
N LEU A 103 35.96 -21.67 3.51
CA LEU A 103 35.92 -22.72 2.49
C LEU A 103 37.33 -23.06 1.97
N GLN A 104 38.13 -22.05 1.62
CA GLN A 104 39.49 -22.23 1.09
C GLN A 104 40.42 -22.87 2.13
N ALA A 105 40.39 -22.39 3.39
CA ALA A 105 41.21 -22.94 4.45
C ALA A 105 40.90 -24.42 4.74
N LEU A 106 39.62 -24.80 4.72
CA LEU A 106 39.20 -26.20 4.88
C LEU A 106 39.56 -27.06 3.66
N LEU A 107 39.39 -26.54 2.45
CA LEU A 107 39.83 -27.22 1.23
C LEU A 107 41.33 -27.49 1.24
N THR A 108 42.16 -26.53 1.66
CA THR A 108 43.60 -26.73 1.81
C THR A 108 43.90 -27.78 2.88
N ALA A 109 43.26 -27.71 4.04
CA ALA A 109 43.47 -28.66 5.13
C ALA A 109 43.11 -30.11 4.73
N TYR A 110 42.05 -30.29 3.94
CA TYR A 110 41.59 -31.60 3.47
C TYR A 110 42.08 -31.98 2.07
N ARG A 111 43.11 -31.29 1.54
CA ARG A 111 43.73 -31.59 0.24
C ARG A 111 42.72 -31.65 -0.92
N GLY A 112 41.71 -30.79 -0.88
CA GLY A 112 40.67 -30.67 -1.92
C GLY A 112 39.46 -31.59 -1.74
N ASP A 113 39.37 -32.37 -0.66
CA ASP A 113 38.21 -33.23 -0.41
C ASP A 113 36.98 -32.42 0.07
N LEU A 114 36.09 -32.10 -0.88
CA LEU A 114 34.84 -31.39 -0.61
C LEU A 114 33.88 -32.13 0.34
N SER A 115 33.89 -33.46 0.35
CA SER A 115 33.01 -34.25 1.24
C SER A 115 33.34 -33.96 2.70
N ARG A 116 34.65 -33.92 3.02
CA ARG A 116 35.14 -33.56 4.36
C ARG A 116 34.89 -32.09 4.70
N VAL A 117 34.92 -31.19 3.72
CA VAL A 117 34.55 -29.78 3.94
C VAL A 117 33.05 -29.66 4.28
N PHE A 118 32.18 -30.31 3.51
CA PHE A 118 30.73 -30.24 3.71
C PHE A 118 30.26 -30.89 5.01
N ALA A 119 31.06 -31.78 5.61
CA ALA A 119 30.82 -32.26 6.97
C ALA A 119 30.72 -31.12 8.00
N HIS A 120 31.38 -29.98 7.76
CA HIS A 120 31.31 -28.78 8.61
C HIS A 120 30.11 -27.87 8.33
N VAL A 121 29.29 -28.15 7.32
CA VAL A 121 28.21 -27.26 6.90
C VAL A 121 26.90 -27.70 7.55
N GLN A 122 26.33 -26.83 8.38
CA GLN A 122 24.98 -26.98 8.91
C GLN A 122 24.03 -26.08 8.12
N VAL A 123 23.08 -26.68 7.39
CA VAL A 123 22.01 -25.96 6.70
C VAL A 123 20.80 -25.84 7.61
N GLU A 124 20.28 -24.63 7.75
CA GLU A 124 19.10 -24.35 8.55
C GLU A 124 18.10 -23.51 7.76
N ARG A 125 16.81 -23.85 7.90
CA ARG A 125 15.73 -22.99 7.43
C ARG A 125 15.66 -21.77 8.33
N TRP A 126 15.46 -20.60 7.75
CA TRP A 126 15.27 -19.37 8.51
C TRP A 126 13.99 -18.66 8.10
N TYR A 127 13.54 -17.73 8.95
CA TYR A 127 12.29 -17.01 8.74
C TYR A 127 12.52 -15.51 8.82
N VAL A 128 11.95 -14.79 7.85
CA VAL A 128 11.90 -13.32 7.89
C VAL A 128 11.13 -12.87 9.13
N SER A 129 11.73 -11.97 9.91
CA SER A 129 11.14 -11.39 11.12
C SER A 129 11.55 -9.93 11.28
N ARG A 130 10.57 -9.03 11.22
CA ARG A 130 10.78 -7.61 11.54
C ARG A 130 11.17 -7.39 13.00
N ARG A 131 10.56 -8.15 13.92
CA ARG A 131 10.81 -8.02 15.38
C ARG A 131 12.24 -8.36 15.75
N TYR A 132 12.84 -9.35 15.08
CA TYR A 132 14.20 -9.80 15.35
C TYR A 132 15.22 -9.26 14.33
N ARG A 133 14.82 -8.33 13.46
CA ARG A 133 15.68 -7.74 12.40
C ARG A 133 16.34 -8.83 11.53
N VAL A 134 15.57 -9.80 11.06
CA VAL A 134 16.04 -10.87 10.17
C VAL A 134 15.32 -10.76 8.83
N GLY A 135 16.02 -10.32 7.78
CA GLY A 135 15.47 -10.15 6.43
C GLY A 135 14.40 -9.05 6.30
N ALA A 136 14.12 -8.29 7.36
CA ALA A 136 13.16 -7.19 7.34
C ALA A 136 13.58 -6.13 8.35
N VAL A 137 14.07 -4.99 7.87
CA VAL A 137 14.66 -3.92 8.71
C VAL A 137 14.08 -2.57 8.34
N THR A 138 13.76 -1.77 9.36
CA THR A 138 13.40 -0.35 9.21
C THR A 138 14.58 0.50 9.69
N ILE A 139 15.07 1.39 8.83
CA ILE A 139 16.10 2.38 9.12
C ILE A 139 15.41 3.73 9.36
N GLY A 140 15.50 4.26 10.58
CA GLY A 140 14.99 5.60 10.91
C GLY A 140 15.96 6.73 10.53
N PRO A 141 15.60 8.02 10.69
CA PRO A 141 16.42 9.17 10.26
C PRO A 141 17.63 9.49 11.19
N GLN A 142 18.33 8.47 11.69
CA GLN A 142 19.47 8.60 12.60
C GLN A 142 20.81 8.70 11.84
N LEU A 143 21.81 9.39 12.39
CA LEU A 143 23.16 9.44 11.81
C LEU A 143 23.94 8.17 12.17
N SER A 144 23.59 7.04 11.57
CA SER A 144 24.31 5.77 11.69
C SER A 144 24.84 5.32 10.32
N VAL A 145 25.93 4.55 10.34
CA VAL A 145 26.43 3.86 9.15
C VAL A 145 25.67 2.54 9.06
N ASP A 146 25.05 2.27 7.92
CA ASP A 146 24.09 1.18 7.77
C ASP A 146 24.76 -0.22 7.58
N ALA A 147 26.09 -0.26 7.45
CA ALA A 147 26.91 -1.48 7.51
C ALA A 147 28.34 -1.20 8.03
N ARG A 148 28.92 -2.15 8.77
CA ARG A 148 30.28 -2.10 9.32
C ARG A 148 30.91 -3.48 9.34
N GLU A 149 32.22 -3.52 9.56
CA GLU A 149 32.96 -4.75 9.81
C GLU A 149 33.65 -4.67 11.16
N ARG A 150 33.74 -5.81 11.84
CA ARG A 150 34.61 -5.97 13.00
C ARG A 150 35.40 -7.27 12.87
N GLN A 151 36.63 -7.22 13.33
CA GLN A 151 37.44 -8.43 13.44
C GLN A 151 36.81 -9.32 14.50
N ILE A 152 36.64 -10.59 14.19
CA ILE A 152 36.21 -11.57 15.17
C ILE A 152 37.38 -11.73 16.15
N THR A 153 37.27 -11.08 17.32
CA THR A 153 38.35 -10.95 18.29
C THR A 153 37.98 -11.69 19.57
N ALA A 154 38.75 -12.75 19.86
CA ALA A 154 38.94 -13.34 21.18
C ALA A 154 37.67 -13.67 21.99
N ASP A 155 36.68 -14.31 21.36
CA ASP A 155 35.74 -15.13 22.14
C ASP A 155 36.36 -16.53 22.36
N ARG A 156 36.02 -17.19 23.48
CA ARG A 156 36.61 -18.50 23.84
C ARG A 156 36.44 -19.58 22.74
N SER A 157 35.51 -19.36 21.80
CA SER A 157 35.19 -20.19 20.65
C SER A 157 36.17 -20.10 19.47
N LEU A 158 37.07 -19.10 19.40
CA LEU A 158 38.08 -19.05 18.32
C LEU A 158 39.32 -19.91 18.62
N GLY A 159 39.62 -20.17 19.89
CA GLY A 159 40.74 -21.03 20.30
C GLY A 159 40.55 -22.50 19.93
N SER A 160 39.32 -22.88 19.60
CA SER A 160 38.91 -24.22 19.14
C SER A 160 38.74 -24.30 17.63
N LEU A 161 38.98 -23.21 16.88
CA LEU A 161 39.05 -23.32 15.43
C LEU A 161 40.25 -24.19 15.02
N PRO A 162 40.12 -24.97 13.94
CA PRO A 162 41.24 -25.68 13.34
C PRO A 162 42.44 -24.74 13.10
N ALA A 163 43.66 -25.28 13.20
CA ALA A 163 44.89 -24.51 12.99
C ALA A 163 44.93 -23.79 11.62
N SER A 164 44.25 -24.35 10.61
CA SER A 164 44.08 -23.74 9.29
C SER A 164 43.28 -22.43 9.31
N LEU A 165 42.36 -22.27 10.27
CA LEU A 165 41.53 -21.08 10.43
C LEU A 165 42.05 -20.15 11.53
N SER A 166 42.73 -20.68 12.55
CA SER A 166 43.31 -19.86 13.62
C SER A 166 44.40 -18.91 13.12
N ALA A 167 45.02 -19.19 11.97
CA ALA A 167 46.02 -18.35 11.33
C ALA A 167 45.41 -17.24 10.44
N THR A 168 44.11 -17.29 10.15
CA THR A 168 43.43 -16.35 9.27
C THR A 168 42.69 -15.29 10.08
N THR A 169 42.91 -14.01 9.78
CA THR A 169 42.13 -12.92 10.38
C THR A 169 40.76 -12.84 9.72
N LEU A 170 39.73 -13.29 10.44
CA LEU A 170 38.35 -13.25 9.98
C LEU A 170 37.64 -11.97 10.45
N PHE A 171 36.86 -11.38 9.55
CA PHE A 171 36.00 -10.24 9.81
C PHE A 171 34.55 -10.65 9.62
N GLU A 172 33.68 -10.15 10.48
CA GLU A 172 32.24 -10.26 10.32
C GLU A 172 31.63 -8.90 9.99
N SER A 173 30.73 -8.90 9.01
CA SER A 173 29.94 -7.73 8.65
C SER A 173 28.70 -7.67 9.54
N PHE A 174 28.35 -6.49 10.02
CA PHE A 174 27.14 -6.26 10.82
C PHE A 174 26.53 -4.89 10.52
N GLY A 175 25.24 -4.72 10.83
CA GLY A 175 24.50 -3.49 10.57
C GLY A 175 23.16 -3.75 9.89
N GLU A 176 22.40 -2.69 9.66
CA GLU A 176 21.05 -2.74 9.09
C GLU A 176 20.99 -3.42 7.71
N LEU A 177 21.98 -3.17 6.84
CA LEU A 177 22.05 -3.80 5.53
C LEU A 177 22.31 -5.31 5.63
N VAL A 178 23.12 -5.73 6.59
CA VAL A 178 23.40 -7.14 6.86
C VAL A 178 22.18 -7.83 7.45
N ASP A 179 21.47 -7.17 8.36
CA ASP A 179 20.23 -7.65 8.97
C ASP A 179 19.09 -7.78 7.93
N ALA A 180 19.10 -6.96 6.88
CA ALA A 180 18.10 -6.97 5.81
C ALA A 180 18.37 -7.96 4.67
N ALA A 181 19.59 -8.51 4.56
CA ALA A 181 19.97 -9.45 3.51
C ALA A 181 19.00 -10.64 3.37
N GLY A 182 18.69 -11.02 2.13
CA GLY A 182 17.69 -12.01 1.77
C GLY A 182 16.24 -11.53 1.93
N GLY A 183 15.98 -10.23 2.04
CA GLY A 183 14.63 -9.71 2.25
C GLY A 183 14.45 -8.22 1.91
N LEU A 184 13.92 -7.43 2.86
CA LEU A 184 13.48 -6.04 2.64
C LEU A 184 14.17 -5.07 3.61
N ILE A 185 14.57 -3.91 3.09
CA ILE A 185 14.98 -2.74 3.87
C ILE A 185 14.04 -1.57 3.60
N GLU A 186 13.52 -0.98 4.67
CA GLU A 186 12.66 0.21 4.62
C GLU A 186 13.37 1.41 5.24
N TYR A 187 13.61 2.44 4.44
CA TYR A 187 14.13 3.73 4.91
C TYR A 187 12.97 4.63 5.30
N SER A 188 12.79 4.84 6.60
CA SER A 188 11.73 5.69 7.14
C SER A 188 12.16 7.16 7.09
N ASP A 189 11.39 7.98 6.35
CA ASP A 189 11.71 9.39 6.10
C ASP A 189 13.12 9.62 5.55
N LEU A 190 13.48 8.93 4.46
CA LEU A 190 14.83 8.92 3.87
C LEU A 190 15.42 10.33 3.71
N LEU A 191 14.64 11.28 3.22
CA LEU A 191 15.11 12.65 2.91
C LEU A 191 15.26 13.57 4.14
N LYS A 192 15.01 13.07 5.37
CA LYS A 192 15.33 13.81 6.60
C LYS A 192 16.81 13.71 7.00
N ARG A 193 17.52 12.67 6.55
CA ARG A 193 18.97 12.57 6.79
C ARG A 193 19.73 13.45 5.77
N PRO A 194 20.91 13.98 6.14
CA PRO A 194 21.78 14.66 5.19
C PRO A 194 22.12 13.75 4.01
N LEU A 195 22.04 14.29 2.79
CA LEU A 195 22.24 13.55 1.54
C LEU A 195 23.59 12.84 1.45
N ASP A 196 24.63 13.40 2.10
CA ASP A 196 25.95 12.78 2.21
C ASP A 196 25.90 11.36 2.79
N THR A 197 24.95 11.08 3.70
CA THR A 197 24.74 9.76 4.30
C THR A 197 24.31 8.73 3.26
N TRP A 198 23.67 9.18 2.17
CA TRP A 198 23.10 8.34 1.13
C TRP A 198 24.00 8.17 -0.08
N LYS A 199 25.20 8.78 -0.09
CA LYS A 199 26.11 8.67 -1.23
C LYS A 199 26.53 7.24 -1.55
N TYR A 200 26.57 6.37 -0.55
CA TYR A 200 26.84 4.95 -0.78
C TYR A 200 25.74 4.27 -1.61
N LEU A 201 24.49 4.72 -1.51
CA LEU A 201 23.36 4.19 -2.29
C LEU A 201 23.54 4.42 -3.80
N LEU A 202 24.22 5.50 -4.19
CA LEU A 202 24.47 5.80 -5.60
C LEU A 202 25.27 4.70 -6.30
N LEU A 203 26.30 4.20 -5.62
CA LEU A 203 27.12 3.09 -6.12
C LEU A 203 26.39 1.77 -5.93
N ALA A 204 25.85 1.55 -4.72
CA ALA A 204 25.20 0.30 -4.34
C ALA A 204 23.99 -0.07 -5.21
N ILE A 205 23.19 0.89 -5.66
CA ILE A 205 22.04 0.62 -6.54
C ILE A 205 22.51 0.18 -7.94
N GLU A 206 23.70 0.62 -8.38
CA GLU A 206 24.26 0.24 -9.69
C GLU A 206 25.04 -1.07 -9.65
N THR A 207 25.87 -1.26 -8.61
CA THR A 207 26.75 -2.42 -8.50
C THR A 207 26.13 -3.58 -7.74
N GLY A 208 25.11 -3.32 -6.92
CA GLY A 208 24.58 -4.29 -5.96
C GLY A 208 25.49 -4.51 -4.74
N GLU A 209 26.50 -3.66 -4.49
CA GLU A 209 27.48 -3.86 -3.42
C GLU A 209 27.78 -2.58 -2.63
N VAL A 210 28.08 -2.72 -1.33
CA VAL A 210 28.67 -1.66 -0.49
C VAL A 210 30.12 -2.01 -0.16
N ALA A 211 31.05 -1.09 -0.46
CA ALA A 211 32.44 -1.25 -0.07
C ALA A 211 32.60 -1.05 1.45
N LEU A 212 33.08 -2.08 2.14
CA LEU A 212 33.54 -2.02 3.53
C LEU A 212 35.08 -2.07 3.55
N PRO A 213 35.75 -1.75 4.67
CA PRO A 213 37.21 -1.66 4.72
C PRO A 213 37.96 -2.92 4.25
N PHE A 214 37.41 -4.11 4.46
CA PHE A 214 38.06 -5.39 4.16
C PHE A 214 37.31 -6.23 3.11
N SER A 215 36.03 -5.94 2.83
CA SER A 215 35.25 -6.69 1.84
C SER A 215 34.20 -5.83 1.15
N ASN A 216 33.72 -6.31 0.00
CA ASN A 216 32.50 -5.79 -0.61
C ASN A 216 31.30 -6.57 -0.07
N LEU A 217 30.34 -5.84 0.46
CA LEU A 217 29.09 -6.39 0.98
C LEU A 217 28.05 -6.47 -0.14
N PRO A 218 27.68 -7.66 -0.64
CA PRO A 218 26.62 -7.77 -1.63
C PRO A 218 25.27 -7.47 -0.96
N ILE A 219 24.50 -6.59 -1.61
CA ILE A 219 23.17 -6.20 -1.18
C ILE A 219 22.16 -7.12 -1.85
N ASN A 220 21.73 -8.12 -1.11
CA ASN A 220 20.62 -8.98 -1.51
C ASN A 220 19.34 -8.55 -0.79
N SER A 221 18.83 -7.34 -1.03
CA SER A 221 17.58 -6.88 -0.41
C SER A 221 16.82 -5.90 -1.29
N VAL A 222 15.50 -5.99 -1.25
CA VAL A 222 14.62 -4.98 -1.85
C VAL A 222 14.67 -3.72 -0.98
N MET A 223 14.99 -2.58 -1.59
CA MET A 223 15.03 -1.29 -0.91
C MET A 223 13.74 -0.51 -1.15
N VAL A 224 13.11 -0.05 -0.07
CA VAL A 224 11.93 0.82 -0.12
C VAL A 224 12.20 2.02 0.79
N ALA A 225 11.74 3.19 0.38
CA ALA A 225 11.88 4.40 1.18
C ALA A 225 10.55 5.14 1.27
N SER A 226 10.29 5.73 2.43
CA SER A 226 9.22 6.72 2.61
C SER A 226 9.83 8.12 2.72
N SER A 227 9.10 9.12 2.23
CA SER A 227 9.41 10.52 2.42
C SER A 227 8.12 11.34 2.35
N ASN A 228 8.15 12.54 2.92
CA ASN A 228 7.09 13.52 2.70
C ASN A 228 7.38 14.36 1.44
N GLU A 229 6.34 15.03 0.96
CA GLU A 229 6.40 15.87 -0.25
C GLU A 229 7.27 17.12 -0.06
N LEU A 230 7.29 17.70 1.15
CA LEU A 230 8.11 18.87 1.44
C LEU A 230 9.62 18.59 1.25
N HIS A 231 10.10 17.48 1.82
CA HIS A 231 11.50 17.06 1.66
C HIS A 231 11.78 16.58 0.25
N LEU A 232 10.81 15.94 -0.43
CA LEU A 232 10.96 15.56 -1.82
C LEU A 232 11.13 16.79 -2.73
N GLN A 233 10.29 17.82 -2.54
CA GLN A 233 10.40 19.07 -3.29
C GLN A 233 11.74 19.76 -3.02
N ALA A 234 12.14 19.89 -1.75
CA ALA A 234 13.45 20.45 -1.40
C ALA A 234 14.61 19.65 -1.99
N PHE A 235 14.48 18.32 -2.04
CA PHE A 235 15.48 17.45 -2.65
C PHE A 235 15.56 17.64 -4.16
N GLN A 236 14.44 17.84 -4.85
CA GLN A 236 14.40 18.09 -6.30
C GLN A 236 15.14 19.36 -6.71
N GLU A 237 15.13 20.38 -5.85
CA GLU A 237 15.87 21.63 -6.05
C GLU A 237 17.38 21.47 -5.75
N HIS A 238 17.79 20.38 -5.11
CA HIS A 238 19.18 20.13 -4.75
C HIS A 238 20.01 19.65 -5.96
N PRO A 239 21.27 20.12 -6.13
CA PRO A 239 22.13 19.73 -7.26
C PRO A 239 22.34 18.22 -7.42
N GLU A 240 22.39 17.48 -6.31
CA GLU A 240 22.58 16.01 -6.32
C GLU A 240 21.35 15.22 -6.79
N TYR A 241 20.17 15.85 -6.92
CA TYR A 241 18.95 15.16 -7.37
C TYR A 241 19.13 14.44 -8.71
N ALA A 242 19.85 15.04 -9.64
CA ALA A 242 20.12 14.45 -10.94
C ALA A 242 20.81 13.08 -10.84
N SER A 243 21.70 12.90 -9.85
CA SER A 243 22.39 11.65 -9.59
C SER A 243 21.45 10.58 -9.02
N PHE A 244 20.47 10.95 -8.19
CA PHE A 244 19.52 10.00 -7.62
C PHE A 244 18.32 9.71 -8.52
N ARG A 245 17.92 10.64 -9.40
CA ARG A 245 16.70 10.55 -10.21
C ARG A 245 16.59 9.25 -11.01
N GLY A 246 17.68 8.80 -11.63
CA GLY A 246 17.71 7.55 -12.41
C GLY A 246 17.72 6.27 -11.56
N ARG A 247 17.96 6.41 -10.25
CA ARG A 247 18.12 5.30 -9.29
C ARG A 247 16.93 5.15 -8.36
N LEU A 248 15.95 6.06 -8.43
CA LEU A 248 14.75 6.05 -7.60
C LEU A 248 13.51 5.87 -8.46
N VAL A 249 12.63 4.97 -8.04
CA VAL A 249 11.27 4.86 -8.56
C VAL A 249 10.33 5.49 -7.52
N LEU A 250 9.74 6.63 -7.88
CA LEU A 250 8.85 7.36 -6.99
C LEU A 250 7.42 6.82 -7.14
N GLN A 251 6.93 6.16 -6.09
CA GLN A 251 5.52 5.78 -5.99
C GLN A 251 4.77 6.82 -5.16
N ARG A 252 3.77 7.47 -5.75
CA ARG A 252 2.94 8.46 -5.08
C ARG A 252 1.82 7.75 -4.31
N VAL A 253 1.54 8.25 -3.10
CA VAL A 253 0.45 7.77 -2.23
C VAL A 253 -0.34 9.00 -1.74
N PRO A 254 -1.29 9.51 -2.54
CA PRO A 254 -2.10 10.68 -2.15
C PRO A 254 -2.98 10.37 -0.93
N TYR A 255 -3.46 11.42 -0.26
CA TYR A 255 -4.57 11.24 0.67
C TYR A 255 -5.80 10.68 -0.03
N LEU A 256 -6.64 9.95 0.72
CA LEU A 256 -7.90 9.44 0.20
C LEU A 256 -8.81 10.57 -0.26
N ARG A 257 -9.41 10.37 -1.44
CA ARG A 257 -10.34 11.29 -2.10
C ARG A 257 -11.75 10.71 -2.22
N ASP A 258 -11.95 9.53 -1.66
CA ASP A 258 -13.23 8.85 -1.51
C ASP A 258 -13.62 8.88 -0.03
N TYR A 259 -14.70 9.57 0.30
CA TYR A 259 -15.15 9.73 1.69
C TYR A 259 -15.66 8.41 2.29
N ARG A 260 -16.06 7.42 1.49
CA ARG A 260 -16.50 6.11 2.00
C ARG A 260 -15.30 5.31 2.50
N GLN A 261 -14.18 5.38 1.78
CA GLN A 261 -12.92 4.78 2.21
C GLN A 261 -12.37 5.49 3.46
N GLU A 262 -12.42 6.83 3.48
CA GLU A 262 -12.00 7.61 4.66
C GLU A 262 -12.90 7.33 5.87
N GLN A 263 -14.22 7.23 5.69
CA GLN A 263 -15.17 6.83 6.73
C GLN A 263 -14.82 5.45 7.28
N GLY A 264 -14.46 4.49 6.42
CA GLY A 264 -14.03 3.15 6.83
C GLY A 264 -12.82 3.16 7.78
N ILE A 265 -11.90 4.13 7.64
CA ILE A 265 -10.79 4.31 8.59
C ILE A 265 -11.34 4.70 9.97
N TYR A 266 -12.30 5.61 10.02
CA TYR A 266 -12.85 6.13 11.26
C TYR A 266 -13.70 5.08 11.98
N ASP A 267 -14.53 4.38 11.23
CA ASP A 267 -15.37 3.29 11.74
C ASP A 267 -14.52 2.14 12.28
N ALA A 268 -13.43 1.77 11.59
CA ALA A 268 -12.58 0.65 12.01
C ALA A 268 -11.60 1.02 13.15
N GLN A 269 -11.04 2.24 13.13
CA GLN A 269 -9.94 2.60 14.04
C GLN A 269 -10.35 3.55 15.15
N ILE A 270 -11.31 4.45 14.94
CA ILE A 270 -11.63 5.52 15.90
C ILE A 270 -12.85 5.14 16.74
N VAL A 271 -13.94 4.72 16.10
CA VAL A 271 -15.20 4.35 16.78
C VAL A 271 -14.98 3.32 17.90
N PRO A 272 -14.16 2.26 17.76
CA PRO A 272 -13.92 1.30 18.86
C PRO A 272 -13.26 1.91 20.10
N GLN A 273 -12.63 3.07 19.99
CA GLN A 273 -12.00 3.78 21.11
C GLN A 273 -12.98 4.73 21.82
N VAL A 274 -14.12 5.05 21.20
CA VAL A 274 -15.14 5.94 21.76
C VAL A 274 -16.01 5.16 22.74
N ARG A 275 -16.00 5.57 24.01
CA ARG A 275 -16.75 4.87 25.09
C ARG A 275 -18.23 5.23 25.15
N ARG A 276 -18.64 6.33 24.50
CA ARG A 276 -20.02 6.79 24.44
C ARG A 276 -20.68 6.28 23.15
N HIS A 277 -22.00 6.36 23.08
CA HIS A 277 -22.70 6.10 21.82
C HIS A 277 -22.18 7.03 20.72
N VAL A 278 -22.05 6.49 19.51
CA VAL A 278 -21.71 7.26 18.30
C VAL A 278 -23.00 7.36 17.49
N ALA A 279 -23.48 8.59 17.30
CA ALA A 279 -24.69 8.84 16.54
C ALA A 279 -24.45 8.54 15.04
N PRO A 280 -25.50 8.18 14.28
CA PRO A 280 -25.42 8.01 12.84
C PRO A 280 -24.81 9.23 12.12
N HIS A 281 -24.22 8.99 10.96
CA HIS A 281 -23.65 10.01 10.06
C HIS A 281 -22.42 10.77 10.57
N VAL A 282 -22.01 10.65 11.84
CA VAL A 282 -20.87 11.43 12.36
C VAL A 282 -19.56 11.12 11.63
N THR A 283 -19.25 9.85 11.43
CA THR A 283 -18.01 9.44 10.74
C THR A 283 -18.08 9.77 9.25
N TYR A 284 -19.26 9.66 8.63
CA TYR A 284 -19.51 10.15 7.27
C TYR A 284 -19.20 11.65 7.14
N LEU A 285 -19.74 12.49 8.03
CA LEU A 285 -19.54 13.94 7.95
C LEU A 285 -18.08 14.33 8.17
N ALA A 286 -17.40 13.66 9.11
CA ALA A 286 -15.97 13.83 9.30
C ALA A 286 -15.20 13.48 8.00
N ALA A 287 -15.54 12.35 7.38
CA ALA A 287 -14.86 11.86 6.19
C ALA A 287 -15.13 12.75 4.98
N LEU A 288 -16.38 13.19 4.79
CA LEU A 288 -16.79 14.12 3.76
C LEU A 288 -16.01 15.42 3.88
N TRP A 289 -16.02 16.04 5.07
CA TRP A 289 -15.29 17.28 5.29
C TRP A 289 -13.78 17.11 5.02
N ALA A 290 -13.17 16.03 5.52
CA ALA A 290 -11.76 15.76 5.29
C ALA A 290 -11.43 15.61 3.80
N VAL A 291 -12.24 14.85 3.05
CA VAL A 291 -12.08 14.69 1.60
C VAL A 291 -12.24 16.02 0.87
N LEU A 292 -13.25 16.82 1.19
CA LEU A 292 -13.46 18.13 0.55
C LEU A 292 -12.24 19.05 0.69
N THR A 293 -11.53 19.01 1.83
CA THR A 293 -10.28 19.79 2.01
C THR A 293 -9.11 19.30 1.14
N ARG A 294 -9.18 18.07 0.61
CA ARG A 294 -8.14 17.43 -0.21
C ARG A 294 -8.38 17.56 -1.72
N LEU A 295 -9.63 17.82 -2.10
CA LEU A 295 -10.01 18.00 -3.49
C LEU A 295 -9.54 19.34 -4.04
N ARG A 296 -9.24 19.37 -5.33
CA ARG A 296 -8.86 20.56 -6.08
C ARG A 296 -9.66 20.63 -7.37
N ARG A 297 -9.73 21.82 -7.95
CA ARG A 297 -10.32 22.00 -9.27
C ARG A 297 -9.51 21.27 -10.33
N ALA A 298 -10.19 20.52 -11.20
CA ALA A 298 -9.52 19.85 -12.30
C ALA A 298 -8.97 20.87 -13.31
N ARG A 299 -7.80 20.58 -13.87
CA ARG A 299 -7.18 21.41 -14.91
C ARG A 299 -7.60 20.93 -16.30
N SER A 300 -8.45 21.70 -16.98
CA SER A 300 -9.04 21.30 -18.27
C SER A 300 -8.02 21.01 -19.37
N ASP A 301 -6.85 21.66 -19.33
CA ASP A 301 -5.76 21.50 -20.29
C ASP A 301 -5.02 20.16 -20.18
N ARG A 302 -5.25 19.39 -19.10
CA ARG A 302 -4.63 18.07 -18.89
C ARG A 302 -5.38 16.92 -19.55
N TYR A 303 -6.56 17.17 -20.07
CA TYR A 303 -7.41 16.16 -20.68
C TYR A 303 -7.23 16.20 -22.20
N LEU A 304 -7.07 15.01 -22.80
CA LEU A 304 -7.04 14.87 -24.27
C LEU A 304 -8.41 15.22 -24.86
N ASP A 305 -9.46 14.75 -24.21
CA ASP A 305 -10.83 15.14 -24.50
C ASP A 305 -11.16 16.48 -23.82
N ARG A 306 -11.41 17.49 -24.66
CA ARG A 306 -11.68 18.86 -24.20
C ARG A 306 -13.01 18.99 -23.49
N ASP A 307 -14.02 18.22 -23.89
CA ASP A 307 -15.35 18.27 -23.29
C ASP A 307 -15.30 17.64 -21.90
N LEU A 308 -14.63 16.50 -21.76
CA LEU A 308 -14.36 15.90 -20.45
C LEU A 308 -13.57 16.85 -19.54
N GLY A 309 -12.52 17.50 -20.07
CA GLY A 309 -11.73 18.47 -19.31
C GLY A 309 -12.53 19.68 -18.84
N ARG A 310 -13.45 20.19 -19.68
CA ARG A 310 -14.38 21.27 -19.31
C ARG A 310 -15.34 20.81 -18.22
N LEU A 311 -15.96 19.64 -18.37
CA LEU A 311 -16.92 19.10 -17.40
C LEU A 311 -16.26 18.84 -16.05
N ALA A 312 -15.09 18.21 -16.04
CA ALA A 312 -14.32 17.96 -14.81
C ALA A 312 -13.93 19.27 -14.09
N ALA A 313 -13.57 20.32 -14.83
CA ALA A 313 -13.20 21.61 -14.28
C ALA A 313 -14.40 22.45 -13.78
N ASP A 314 -15.63 22.07 -14.15
CA ASP A 314 -16.88 22.71 -13.78
C ASP A 314 -17.58 22.05 -12.57
N LEU A 315 -17.12 20.86 -12.14
CA LEU A 315 -17.62 20.21 -10.93
C LEU A 315 -17.36 21.07 -9.69
N THR A 316 -18.36 21.21 -8.83
CA THR A 316 -18.19 21.73 -7.48
C THR A 316 -17.47 20.71 -6.59
N PRO A 317 -16.89 21.11 -5.44
CA PRO A 317 -16.21 20.18 -4.53
C PRO A 317 -17.09 19.00 -4.10
N LEU A 318 -18.37 19.24 -3.78
CA LEU A 318 -19.30 18.19 -3.37
C LEU A 318 -19.68 17.27 -4.54
N GLU A 319 -20.01 17.84 -5.71
CA GLU A 319 -20.29 17.05 -6.91
C GLU A 319 -19.10 16.14 -7.27
N LYS A 320 -17.87 16.65 -7.11
CA LYS A 320 -16.65 15.89 -7.36
C LYS A 320 -16.43 14.79 -6.30
N ALA A 321 -16.69 15.08 -5.03
CA ALA A 321 -16.64 14.10 -3.96
C ALA A 321 -17.64 12.95 -4.18
N ASP A 322 -18.89 13.27 -4.55
CA ASP A 322 -19.94 12.30 -4.87
C ASP A 322 -19.61 11.50 -6.14
N LEU A 323 -18.97 12.12 -7.14
CA LEU A 323 -18.47 11.42 -8.32
C LEU A 323 -17.39 10.40 -7.97
N TYR A 324 -16.44 10.75 -7.11
CA TYR A 324 -15.34 9.84 -6.73
C TYR A 324 -15.79 8.72 -5.79
N ALA A 325 -16.64 9.05 -4.84
CA ALA A 325 -17.19 8.05 -3.94
C ALA A 325 -18.23 7.20 -4.68
N GLU A 326 -19.35 7.76 -5.12
CA GLU A 326 -20.51 6.99 -5.55
C GLU A 326 -20.57 6.75 -7.07
N GLY A 327 -19.71 7.41 -7.85
CA GLY A 327 -19.88 7.50 -9.30
C GLY A 327 -21.06 8.38 -9.70
N ARG A 328 -21.60 9.17 -8.77
CA ARG A 328 -22.81 9.96 -8.97
C ARG A 328 -22.50 11.22 -9.76
N VAL A 329 -23.15 11.35 -10.92
CA VAL A 329 -23.00 12.51 -11.79
C VAL A 329 -24.04 13.59 -11.44
N PRO A 330 -23.69 14.88 -11.47
CA PRO A 330 -24.63 15.97 -11.19
C PRO A 330 -25.82 16.00 -12.16
N ARG A 331 -27.02 16.18 -11.61
CA ARG A 331 -28.28 16.23 -12.38
C ARG A 331 -28.41 17.42 -13.33
N ARG A 332 -27.57 18.45 -13.15
CA ARG A 332 -27.58 19.66 -13.98
C ARG A 332 -26.91 19.48 -15.35
N PHE A 333 -26.11 18.43 -15.53
CA PHE A 333 -25.48 18.13 -16.82
C PHE A 333 -26.48 17.50 -17.78
N ALA A 334 -26.32 17.76 -19.08
CA ALA A 334 -27.11 17.11 -20.11
C ALA A 334 -26.81 15.59 -20.14
N SER A 335 -27.73 14.79 -20.70
CA SER A 335 -27.61 13.32 -20.72
C SER A 335 -26.27 12.84 -21.32
N ASP A 336 -25.84 13.46 -22.43
CA ASP A 336 -24.58 13.11 -23.09
C ASP A 336 -23.34 13.49 -22.26
N GLU A 337 -23.35 14.68 -21.64
CA GLU A 337 -22.30 15.15 -20.73
C GLU A 337 -22.20 14.25 -19.49
N ALA A 338 -23.35 13.83 -18.97
CA ALA A 338 -23.42 12.98 -17.79
C ALA A 338 -22.86 11.57 -18.09
N LYS A 339 -23.19 11.02 -19.26
CA LYS A 339 -22.65 9.74 -19.74
C LYS A 339 -21.13 9.82 -19.95
N LEU A 340 -20.64 10.93 -20.52
CA LEU A 340 -19.21 11.14 -20.72
C LEU A 340 -18.45 11.15 -19.37
N LEU A 341 -18.96 11.86 -18.36
CA LEU A 341 -18.38 11.85 -17.02
C LEU A 341 -18.43 10.45 -16.36
N ALA A 342 -19.58 9.79 -16.39
CA ALA A 342 -19.77 8.48 -15.78
C ALA A 342 -18.82 7.40 -16.34
N GLN A 343 -18.56 7.44 -17.65
CA GLN A 343 -17.65 6.50 -18.31
C GLN A 343 -16.17 6.77 -18.01
N ASN A 344 -15.82 8.00 -17.61
CA ASN A 344 -14.44 8.46 -17.48
C ASN A 344 -14.06 8.89 -16.05
N VAL A 345 -14.77 8.41 -15.03
CA VAL A 345 -14.49 8.74 -13.62
C VAL A 345 -13.04 8.47 -13.23
N ALA A 346 -12.47 7.34 -13.67
CA ALA A 346 -11.06 7.01 -13.40
C ALA A 346 -10.09 8.06 -13.98
N LEU A 347 -10.34 8.56 -15.19
CA LEU A 347 -9.52 9.61 -15.79
C LEU A 347 -9.65 10.94 -15.07
N VAL A 348 -10.85 11.27 -14.58
CA VAL A 348 -11.08 12.48 -13.75
C VAL A 348 -10.43 12.33 -12.38
N HIS A 349 -10.42 11.12 -11.80
CA HIS A 349 -9.77 10.82 -10.53
C HIS A 349 -8.24 10.85 -10.63
N ASP A 350 -7.67 10.21 -11.64
CA ASP A 350 -6.21 10.11 -11.75
C ASP A 350 -5.58 11.37 -12.34
N GLU A 351 -6.37 12.19 -13.05
CA GLU A 351 -6.00 13.43 -13.74
C GLU A 351 -4.59 13.36 -14.35
N PRO A 352 -4.45 13.12 -15.67
CA PRO A 352 -3.15 12.94 -16.31
C PRO A 352 -2.15 14.06 -15.95
N SER A 353 -1.21 13.75 -15.06
CA SER A 353 -0.29 14.75 -14.51
C SER A 353 1.11 14.19 -14.42
N GLY A 354 1.95 14.57 -15.39
CA GLY A 354 3.40 14.35 -15.33
C GLY A 354 4.09 15.20 -14.24
N THR A 355 3.38 16.14 -13.61
CA THR A 355 3.91 16.99 -12.54
C THR A 355 3.61 16.43 -11.15
N PHE A 356 4.38 16.86 -10.15
CA PHE A 356 4.19 16.51 -8.73
C PHE A 356 3.06 17.30 -8.06
N GLU A 357 2.43 18.23 -8.79
CA GLU A 357 1.17 18.84 -8.37
C GLU A 357 0.03 17.89 -8.71
N TYR A 358 -0.28 16.96 -7.81
CA TYR A 358 -1.43 16.07 -7.89
C TYR A 358 -2.47 16.38 -6.79
N GLU A 359 -3.70 15.92 -6.99
CA GLU A 359 -4.78 16.12 -6.01
C GLU A 359 -4.64 15.17 -4.83
N GLY A 360 -5.01 15.62 -3.63
CA GLY A 360 -4.79 14.84 -2.41
C GLY A 360 -3.39 14.99 -1.80
N ILE A 361 -2.60 15.96 -2.26
CA ILE A 361 -1.30 16.33 -1.68
C ILE A 361 -1.43 17.15 -0.38
N VAL A 362 -2.46 17.99 -0.29
CA VAL A 362 -2.80 18.84 0.86
C VAL A 362 -4.20 18.54 1.34
N GLY A 363 -4.52 18.95 2.57
CA GLY A 363 -5.83 18.77 3.20
C GLY A 363 -5.69 18.20 4.61
N ALA A 364 -6.84 18.02 5.27
CA ALA A 364 -6.89 17.46 6.61
C ALA A 364 -6.43 15.99 6.61
N SER A 365 -5.50 15.66 7.51
CA SER A 365 -5.00 14.29 7.69
C SER A 365 -5.94 13.45 8.57
N ALA A 366 -5.92 12.13 8.38
CA ALA A 366 -6.69 11.22 9.24
C ALA A 366 -6.31 11.34 10.73
N ARG A 367 -5.08 11.77 11.04
CA ARG A 367 -4.63 12.02 12.42
C ARG A 367 -5.30 13.25 13.03
N GLU A 368 -5.42 14.34 12.28
CA GLU A 368 -6.14 15.54 12.73
C GLU A 368 -7.62 15.21 12.95
N MET A 369 -8.24 14.50 12.00
CA MET A 369 -9.64 14.07 12.13
C MET A 369 -9.88 13.14 13.32
N ARG A 370 -8.92 12.26 13.63
CA ARG A 370 -8.97 11.44 14.85
C ARG A 370 -8.98 12.29 16.11
N VAL A 371 -8.14 13.31 16.20
CA VAL A 371 -8.13 14.21 17.36
C VAL A 371 -9.48 14.92 17.48
N LEU A 372 -10.01 15.45 16.37
CA LEU A 372 -11.30 16.14 16.36
C LEU A 372 -12.47 15.25 16.78
N LEU A 373 -12.53 14.00 16.29
CA LEU A 373 -13.58 13.04 16.67
C LEU A 373 -13.50 12.64 18.14
N LEU A 374 -12.29 12.43 18.67
CA LEU A 374 -12.09 12.09 20.08
C LEU A 374 -12.40 13.29 21.00
N ASP A 375 -12.02 14.50 20.60
CA ASP A 375 -12.36 15.74 21.33
C ASP A 375 -13.87 16.00 21.32
N ALA A 376 -14.55 15.78 20.18
CA ALA A 376 -16.00 15.86 20.08
C ALA A 376 -16.70 14.81 20.96
N ALA A 377 -16.16 13.59 21.03
CA ALA A 377 -16.70 12.53 21.88
C ALA A 377 -16.52 12.80 23.38
N ALA A 378 -15.50 13.57 23.74
CA ALA A 378 -15.21 13.98 25.11
C ALA A 378 -16.01 15.21 25.57
N ASP A 379 -16.75 15.86 24.66
CA ASP A 379 -17.51 17.07 24.96
C ASP A 379 -18.56 16.83 26.07
N PRO A 380 -18.54 17.59 27.18
CA PRO A 380 -19.54 17.46 28.24
C PRO A 380 -20.93 17.99 27.82
N GLY A 381 -21.02 18.84 26.78
CA GLY A 381 -22.28 19.39 26.28
C GLY A 381 -23.15 18.37 25.56
N PHE A 382 -22.59 17.23 25.14
CA PHE A 382 -23.31 16.18 24.41
C PHE A 382 -23.21 14.82 25.13
N GLY A 383 -24.33 14.11 25.24
CA GLY A 383 -24.39 12.78 25.85
C GLY A 383 -23.75 11.66 25.01
N CYS A 384 -23.52 11.92 23.73
CA CYS A 384 -22.94 11.01 22.74
C CYS A 384 -22.03 11.78 21.79
N LEU A 385 -21.24 11.06 20.99
CA LEU A 385 -20.57 11.68 19.85
C LEU A 385 -21.64 11.95 18.77
N ALA A 386 -22.04 13.23 18.65
CA ALA A 386 -23.13 13.68 17.79
C ALA A 386 -22.64 14.59 16.65
N PRO A 387 -23.37 14.67 15.51
CA PRO A 387 -22.98 15.54 14.39
C PRO A 387 -22.77 17.01 14.77
N PRO A 388 -23.63 17.66 15.58
CA PRO A 388 -23.39 19.03 16.00
C PRO A 388 -22.08 19.21 16.78
N ALA A 389 -21.75 18.25 17.65
CA ALA A 389 -20.49 18.29 18.41
C ALA A 389 -19.27 18.27 17.50
N LEU A 390 -19.28 17.43 16.46
CA LEU A 390 -18.22 17.40 15.45
C LEU A 390 -18.15 18.71 14.67
N LEU A 391 -19.29 19.21 14.19
CA LEU A 391 -19.36 20.44 13.39
C LEU A 391 -18.81 21.64 14.17
N ASP A 392 -19.16 21.79 15.45
CA ASP A 392 -18.66 22.87 16.31
C ASP A 392 -17.12 22.78 16.47
N ARG A 393 -16.57 21.56 16.59
CA ARG A 393 -15.12 21.34 16.65
C ARG A 393 -14.43 21.67 15.34
N LEU A 394 -15.06 21.35 14.20
CA LEU A 394 -14.56 21.73 12.88
C LEU A 394 -14.57 23.25 12.66
N GLU A 395 -15.62 23.95 13.10
CA GLU A 395 -15.68 25.41 13.04
C GLU A 395 -14.54 26.05 13.85
N LEU A 396 -14.33 25.58 15.09
CA LEU A 396 -13.21 26.03 15.93
C LEU A 396 -11.84 25.71 15.31
N PHE A 397 -11.68 24.51 14.75
CA PHE A 397 -10.45 24.10 14.07
C PHE A 397 -10.12 25.03 12.89
N CYS A 398 -11.10 25.32 12.04
CA CYS A 398 -10.95 26.25 10.91
C CYS A 398 -10.75 27.71 11.33
N ALA A 399 -11.22 28.10 12.52
CA ALA A 399 -11.04 29.45 13.05
C ALA A 399 -9.61 29.71 13.53
N ARG A 400 -8.91 28.67 14.02
CA ARG A 400 -7.52 28.80 14.50
C ARG A 400 -6.52 29.12 13.39
N ASP A 401 -6.77 28.65 12.17
CA ASP A 401 -5.94 28.90 10.99
C ASP A 401 -4.44 28.54 11.18
N ASP A 402 -4.20 27.46 11.95
CA ASP A 402 -2.85 26.99 12.29
C ASP A 402 -2.19 26.19 11.14
N TYR A 403 -2.99 25.66 10.21
CA TYR A 403 -2.56 24.67 9.21
C TYR A 403 -2.37 25.27 7.82
N ALA A 404 -1.32 24.85 7.11
CA ALA A 404 -0.97 25.39 5.79
C ALA A 404 -2.09 25.22 4.74
N PHE A 405 -2.83 24.11 4.78
CA PHE A 405 -3.91 23.85 3.82
C PHE A 405 -5.12 24.79 4.00
N LEU A 406 -5.30 25.36 5.20
CA LEU A 406 -6.37 26.35 5.47
C LEU A 406 -6.05 27.72 4.87
N LYS A 407 -4.77 27.96 4.53
CA LYS A 407 -4.26 29.22 3.98
C LYS A 407 -4.19 29.21 2.45
N VAL A 408 -4.56 28.10 1.82
CA VAL A 408 -4.63 27.98 0.36
C VAL A 408 -5.76 28.87 -0.15
N PRO A 409 -5.53 29.72 -1.17
CA PRO A 409 -6.56 30.59 -1.69
C PRO A 409 -7.72 29.79 -2.29
N VAL A 410 -8.94 30.28 -2.08
CA VAL A 410 -10.16 29.66 -2.61
C VAL A 410 -10.18 29.77 -4.13
N ASP A 411 -10.40 28.65 -4.82
CA ASP A 411 -10.61 28.59 -6.28
C ASP A 411 -11.98 27.96 -6.56
N ARG A 412 -12.95 28.75 -7.04
CA ARG A 412 -14.32 28.29 -7.33
C ARG A 412 -14.95 27.38 -6.24
N GLY A 413 -14.75 27.74 -4.97
CA GLY A 413 -15.28 27.00 -3.82
C GLY A 413 -14.38 25.86 -3.33
N TYR A 414 -13.35 25.46 -4.09
CA TYR A 414 -12.29 24.57 -3.57
C TYR A 414 -11.44 25.30 -2.53
N HIS A 415 -10.89 24.54 -1.58
CA HIS A 415 -10.07 25.03 -0.46
C HIS A 415 -10.81 25.92 0.57
N ASP A 416 -12.12 26.12 0.45
CA ASP A 416 -12.92 26.83 1.47
C ASP A 416 -13.35 25.87 2.58
N ALA A 417 -12.40 25.53 3.46
CA ALA A 417 -12.62 24.61 4.57
C ALA A 417 -13.76 25.05 5.51
N ARG A 418 -14.02 26.36 5.63
CA ARG A 418 -15.11 26.91 6.44
C ARG A 418 -16.46 26.71 5.76
N ALA A 419 -16.55 26.92 4.44
CA ALA A 419 -17.75 26.58 3.69
C ALA A 419 -18.05 25.09 3.70
N PHE A 420 -17.02 24.24 3.70
CA PHE A 420 -17.22 22.78 3.78
C PHE A 420 -17.90 22.33 5.07
N VAL A 421 -17.71 23.04 6.19
CA VAL A 421 -18.45 22.73 7.43
C VAL A 421 -19.94 23.01 7.25
N ARG A 422 -20.30 24.13 6.61
CA ARG A 422 -21.70 24.45 6.29
C ARG A 422 -22.31 23.44 5.33
N LEU A 423 -21.55 23.05 4.32
CA LEU A 423 -21.97 22.06 3.33
C LEU A 423 -22.17 20.67 3.96
N ALA A 424 -21.28 20.25 4.87
CA ALA A 424 -21.47 19.02 5.64
C ALA A 424 -22.72 19.11 6.54
N ARG A 425 -22.98 20.26 7.15
CA ARG A 425 -24.21 20.50 7.93
C ARG A 425 -25.47 20.39 7.07
N GLU A 426 -25.49 21.00 5.89
CA GLU A 426 -26.60 20.90 4.94
C GLU A 426 -26.84 19.45 4.53
N ARG A 427 -25.78 18.72 4.15
CA ARG A 427 -25.87 17.29 3.79
C ARG A 427 -26.42 16.43 4.92
N TRP A 428 -26.02 16.72 6.17
CA TRP A 428 -26.57 16.03 7.34
C TRP A 428 -28.06 16.32 7.54
N LEU A 429 -28.47 17.57 7.39
CA LEU A 429 -29.88 17.95 7.52
C LEU A 429 -30.75 17.30 6.45
N ASP A 430 -30.25 17.18 5.22
CA ASP A 430 -30.94 16.46 4.14
C ASP A 430 -31.16 14.98 4.52
N PHE A 431 -30.13 14.29 5.05
CA PHE A 431 -30.29 12.91 5.51
C PHE A 431 -31.29 12.78 6.64
N VAL A 432 -31.26 13.69 7.61
CA VAL A 432 -32.22 13.67 8.73
C VAL A 432 -33.64 13.95 8.25
N ASP A 433 -33.83 14.84 7.27
CA ASP A 433 -35.14 15.11 6.67
C ASP A 433 -35.67 13.88 5.91
N ASP A 434 -34.84 13.23 5.09
CA ASP A 434 -35.19 12.00 4.38
C ASP A 434 -35.55 10.87 5.37
N GLU A 435 -34.69 10.61 6.36
CA GLU A 435 -34.94 9.58 7.40
C GLU A 435 -36.20 9.87 8.21
N LEU A 436 -36.49 11.14 8.51
CA LEU A 436 -37.71 11.53 9.22
C LEU A 436 -38.96 11.29 8.37
N ARG A 437 -38.92 11.62 7.08
CA ARG A 437 -40.03 11.37 6.14
C ARG A 437 -40.32 9.88 6.01
N ASP A 438 -39.27 9.07 5.92
CA ASP A 438 -39.39 7.61 5.87
C ASP A 438 -39.99 7.06 7.18
N CYS A 439 -39.46 7.50 8.34
CA CYS A 439 -39.93 7.03 9.65
C CYS A 439 -41.36 7.45 9.98
N THR A 440 -41.83 8.60 9.46
CA THR A 440 -43.19 9.10 9.72
C THR A 440 -44.25 8.42 8.88
N GLY A 441 -43.88 7.56 7.92
CA GLY A 441 -44.83 6.86 7.05
C GLY A 441 -45.64 7.82 6.16
N LEU A 442 -45.21 9.08 6.04
CA LEU A 442 -45.77 10.08 5.11
C LEU A 442 -45.49 9.69 3.64
N VAL A 443 -44.58 8.74 3.46
CA VAL A 443 -44.17 8.14 2.21
C VAL A 443 -44.35 6.63 2.35
N ASP A 444 -45.47 6.10 1.87
CA ASP A 444 -45.59 4.66 1.64
C ASP A 444 -44.92 4.37 0.29
N ALA A 445 -43.77 3.70 0.28
CA ALA A 445 -43.07 3.36 -0.95
C ALA A 445 -43.97 2.59 -1.94
N ALA A 446 -44.96 1.83 -1.44
CA ALA A 446 -45.95 1.15 -2.25
C ALA A 446 -46.88 2.12 -3.02
N GLN A 447 -47.08 3.36 -2.52
CA GLN A 447 -47.85 4.38 -3.23
C GLN A 447 -47.07 5.00 -4.39
N TYR A 448 -45.74 5.11 -4.28
CA TYR A 448 -44.91 5.59 -5.39
C TYR A 448 -44.75 4.53 -6.47
N GLU A 449 -44.55 3.26 -6.09
CA GLU A 449 -44.54 2.13 -7.03
C GLU A 449 -45.89 2.01 -7.74
N GLY A 450 -47.00 2.03 -6.99
CA GLY A 450 -48.34 1.99 -7.58
C GLY A 450 -48.66 3.18 -8.49
N LEU A 451 -48.23 4.39 -8.12
CA LEU A 451 -48.41 5.59 -8.96
C LEU A 451 -47.53 5.52 -10.21
N PHE A 452 -46.31 4.99 -10.11
CA PHE A 452 -45.40 4.81 -11.23
C PHE A 452 -45.91 3.73 -12.19
N ASP A 453 -46.36 2.58 -11.69
CA ASP A 453 -46.99 1.52 -12.49
C ASP A 453 -48.23 2.04 -13.24
N GLN A 454 -49.07 2.80 -12.55
CA GLN A 454 -50.23 3.45 -13.18
C GLN A 454 -49.77 4.43 -14.26
N TYR A 455 -48.79 5.28 -13.97
CA TYR A 455 -48.28 6.25 -14.94
C TYR A 455 -47.67 5.57 -16.19
N VAL A 456 -46.80 4.57 -16.01
CA VAL A 456 -46.17 3.81 -17.10
C VAL A 456 -47.23 3.08 -17.93
N THR A 457 -48.22 2.45 -17.28
CA THR A 457 -49.33 1.78 -17.98
C THR A 457 -50.10 2.75 -18.86
N GLN A 458 -50.43 3.94 -18.34
CA GLN A 458 -51.16 4.97 -19.06
C GLN A 458 -50.36 5.53 -20.24
N VAL A 459 -49.06 5.77 -20.05
CA VAL A 459 -48.14 6.24 -21.11
C VAL A 459 -47.97 5.17 -22.20
N SER A 460 -47.82 3.91 -21.83
CA SER A 460 -47.71 2.78 -22.77
C SER A 460 -48.94 2.68 -23.68
N HIS A 461 -50.15 2.71 -23.10
CA HIS A 461 -51.40 2.65 -23.87
C HIS A 461 -51.64 3.92 -24.70
N LEU A 462 -51.19 5.10 -24.23
CA LEU A 462 -51.25 6.34 -25.00
C LEU A 462 -50.37 6.28 -26.27
N ILE A 463 -49.14 5.74 -26.14
CA ILE A 463 -48.21 5.58 -27.27
C ILE A 463 -48.69 4.47 -28.22
N GLY A 464 -49.20 3.37 -27.67
CA GLY A 464 -49.80 2.26 -28.43
C GLY A 464 -51.14 2.58 -29.10
N LYS A 465 -51.78 3.71 -28.74
CA LYS A 465 -53.16 4.07 -29.13
C LYS A 465 -54.19 3.01 -28.71
N GLU A 466 -53.96 2.40 -27.55
CA GLU A 466 -54.80 1.36 -26.97
C GLU A 466 -55.68 1.93 -25.85
N ARG A 467 -56.78 1.24 -25.54
CA ARG A 467 -57.69 1.65 -24.46
C ARG A 467 -57.30 0.93 -23.17
N VAL A 468 -57.31 1.64 -22.04
CA VAL A 468 -56.92 1.08 -20.75
C VAL A 468 -58.12 0.39 -20.10
N TYR A 469 -57.95 -0.85 -19.65
CA TYR A 469 -58.99 -1.55 -18.92
C TYR A 469 -59.08 -1.04 -17.48
N ASN A 470 -60.21 -0.43 -17.13
CA ASN A 470 -60.46 0.09 -15.80
C ASN A 470 -61.08 -1.01 -14.93
N THR A 471 -60.32 -1.50 -13.96
CA THR A 471 -60.72 -2.59 -13.05
C THR A 471 -61.88 -2.23 -12.14
N VAL A 472 -62.15 -0.93 -11.93
CA VAL A 472 -63.23 -0.43 -11.05
C VAL A 472 -64.54 -0.29 -11.81
N THR A 473 -64.51 0.18 -13.06
CA THR A 473 -65.72 0.37 -13.88
C THR A 473 -66.03 -0.82 -14.79
N GLY A 474 -65.08 -1.75 -14.94
CA GLY A 474 -65.17 -2.93 -15.80
C GLY A 474 -65.18 -2.61 -17.31
N LYS A 475 -64.80 -1.38 -17.68
CA LYS A 475 -64.85 -0.86 -19.06
C LYS A 475 -63.48 -0.44 -19.56
N TYR A 476 -63.36 -0.34 -20.87
CA TYR A 476 -62.18 0.23 -21.53
C TYR A 476 -62.34 1.75 -21.66
N ASP A 477 -61.50 2.49 -20.95
CA ASP A 477 -61.45 3.94 -20.94
C ASP A 477 -60.28 4.46 -21.81
N GLU A 478 -60.33 5.72 -22.18
CA GLU A 478 -59.16 6.37 -22.81
C GLU A 478 -58.08 6.65 -21.75
N PRO A 479 -56.78 6.67 -22.13
CA PRO A 479 -55.70 6.95 -21.20
C PRO A 479 -55.88 8.29 -20.44
N ASP A 480 -55.67 8.27 -19.12
CA ASP A 480 -55.89 9.43 -18.25
C ASP A 480 -54.77 10.47 -18.41
N ARG A 481 -55.02 11.46 -19.27
CA ARG A 481 -54.10 12.58 -19.52
C ARG A 481 -53.91 13.49 -18.31
N ALA A 482 -54.91 13.63 -17.45
CA ALA A 482 -54.84 14.51 -16.28
C ALA A 482 -53.97 13.90 -15.17
N LEU A 483 -53.87 12.57 -15.09
CA LEU A 483 -52.91 11.89 -14.24
C LEU A 483 -51.48 12.10 -14.76
N MET A 484 -51.25 11.88 -16.06
CA MET A 484 -49.94 12.03 -16.69
C MET A 484 -49.38 13.45 -16.52
N GLU A 485 -50.19 14.48 -16.83
CA GLU A 485 -49.79 15.89 -16.68
C GLU A 485 -49.47 16.26 -15.23
N ARG A 486 -50.15 15.65 -14.26
CA ARG A 486 -49.91 15.90 -12.82
C ARG A 486 -48.60 15.27 -12.34
N VAL A 487 -48.29 14.07 -12.80
CA VAL A 487 -47.03 13.38 -12.48
C VAL A 487 -45.87 14.13 -13.15
N GLU A 488 -45.98 14.44 -14.44
CA GLU A 488 -44.97 15.18 -15.20
C GLU A 488 -44.72 16.59 -14.66
N GLY A 489 -45.79 17.28 -14.24
CA GLY A 489 -45.70 18.58 -13.60
C GLY A 489 -44.98 18.54 -12.24
N ARG A 490 -45.16 17.47 -11.46
CA ARG A 490 -44.41 17.26 -10.21
C ARG A 490 -42.95 16.87 -10.47
N LEU A 491 -42.67 16.18 -11.57
CA LEU A 491 -41.33 15.81 -12.01
C LEU A 491 -40.57 16.97 -12.70
N GLY A 492 -41.23 18.10 -12.96
CA GLY A 492 -40.62 19.26 -13.61
C GLY A 492 -40.26 19.04 -15.08
N VAL A 493 -41.00 18.16 -15.77
CA VAL A 493 -40.73 17.80 -17.17
C VAL A 493 -41.10 18.95 -18.10
N ALA A 494 -40.13 19.45 -18.89
CA ALA A 494 -40.36 20.54 -19.83
C ALA A 494 -41.01 20.09 -21.15
N ASN A 495 -40.65 18.91 -21.66
CA ASN A 495 -41.20 18.32 -22.88
C ASN A 495 -41.82 16.94 -22.59
N ALA A 496 -43.13 16.91 -22.33
CA ALA A 496 -43.83 15.70 -21.93
C ALA A 496 -43.82 14.60 -23.01
N GLU A 497 -43.91 14.94 -24.30
CA GLU A 497 -43.96 13.93 -25.36
C GLU A 497 -42.63 13.20 -25.56
N GLU A 498 -41.52 13.92 -25.45
CA GLU A 498 -40.16 13.39 -25.56
C GLU A 498 -39.83 12.52 -24.34
N PHE A 499 -40.11 13.05 -23.14
CA PHE A 499 -39.94 12.33 -21.88
C PHE A 499 -40.70 11.00 -21.85
N ARG A 500 -41.96 10.96 -22.31
CA ARG A 500 -42.77 9.74 -22.39
C ARG A 500 -42.14 8.68 -23.30
N LYS A 501 -41.57 9.09 -24.44
CA LYS A 501 -40.92 8.16 -25.40
C LYS A 501 -39.60 7.63 -24.87
N GLU A 502 -38.77 8.49 -24.28
CA GLU A 502 -37.49 8.11 -23.68
C GLU A 502 -37.70 7.15 -22.50
N LEU A 503 -38.67 7.42 -21.63
CA LEU A 503 -39.02 6.55 -20.51
C LEU A 503 -39.41 5.14 -20.99
N MET A 504 -40.31 5.03 -21.97
CA MET A 504 -40.71 3.73 -22.49
C MET A 504 -39.56 2.99 -23.19
N SER A 505 -38.68 3.72 -23.89
CA SER A 505 -37.49 3.15 -24.50
C SER A 505 -36.51 2.60 -23.45
N ALA A 506 -36.29 3.33 -22.36
CA ALA A 506 -35.43 2.91 -21.26
C ALA A 506 -35.99 1.68 -20.52
N VAL A 507 -37.30 1.65 -20.26
CA VAL A 507 -37.98 0.50 -19.64
C VAL A 507 -37.90 -0.73 -20.57
N ALA A 508 -38.11 -0.56 -21.87
CA ALA A 508 -38.00 -1.65 -22.84
C ALA A 508 -36.56 -2.18 -22.96
N ALA A 509 -35.56 -1.30 -22.99
CA ALA A 509 -34.15 -1.70 -23.00
C ALA A 509 -33.77 -2.49 -21.74
N TRP A 510 -34.22 -2.03 -20.57
CA TRP A 510 -33.96 -2.70 -19.30
C TRP A 510 -34.61 -4.10 -19.23
N ALA A 511 -35.85 -4.26 -19.72
CA ALA A 511 -36.55 -5.54 -19.78
C ALA A 511 -35.92 -6.54 -20.77
N ILE A 512 -35.26 -6.05 -21.84
CA ILE A 512 -34.50 -6.90 -22.76
C ILE A 512 -33.22 -7.43 -22.11
N ASP A 513 -32.55 -6.59 -21.32
CA ASP A 513 -31.32 -6.96 -20.62
C ASP A 513 -31.57 -7.82 -19.36
N HIS A 514 -32.81 -7.83 -18.83
CA HIS A 514 -33.23 -8.54 -17.62
C HIS A 514 -34.60 -9.25 -17.84
N PRO A 515 -34.62 -10.45 -18.47
CA PRO A 515 -35.86 -11.15 -18.89
C PRO A 515 -36.66 -11.79 -17.75
#